data_AF-A0A354J6S3-F1
#
_entry.id   AF-A0A354J6S3-F1
#
_cell.length_a   1.000
_cell.length_b   1.000
_cell.length_c   1.000
_cell.angle_alpha   90.00
_cell.angle_beta   90.00
_cell.angle_gamma   90.00
#
_symmetry.space_group_name_H-M   'P 1'
#
loop_
_entity.id
_entity.type
_entity.pdbx_description
1 polymer ?
#
loop_
_entity_poly.entity_id
_entity_poly.type
_entity_poly.pdbx_seq_one_letter_code
_entity_poly.pdbx_strand_id
1 'polypeptide(L)' 'GIGLALAKTILEKEHGKISAKSREGKGTEFEICFYKVII' A
#
# COMPACT_ATOMS: atom_id res chain seq x y z
N GLY A 1 -10.18 7.71 9.16
CA GLY A 1 -10.57 6.41 8.58
C GLY A 1 -9.44 5.43 8.77
N ILE A 2 -9.70 4.25 9.34
CA ILE A 2 -8.67 3.28 9.74
C ILE A 2 -8.15 2.39 8.60
N GLY A 3 -8.81 2.42 7.43
CA GLY A 3 -8.55 1.48 6.33
C GLY A 3 -7.12 1.48 5.82
N LEU A 4 -6.52 2.66 5.59
CA LEU A 4 -5.15 2.73 5.08
C LEU A 4 -4.10 2.24 6.10
N ALA A 5 -4.33 2.53 7.38
CA ALA A 5 -3.46 2.03 8.45
C ALA A 5 -3.55 0.51 8.57
N LEU A 6 -4.77 -0.06 8.48
CA LEU A 6 -4.98 -1.50 8.47
C LEU A 6 -4.30 -2.16 7.27
N ALA A 7 -4.50 -1.60 6.07
CA ALA A 7 -3.90 -2.10 4.84
C ALA A 7 -2.37 -2.09 4.92
N LYS A 8 -1.78 -1.00 5.43
CA LYS A 8 -0.33 -0.90 5.67
C LYS A 8 0.18 -2.00 6.60
N THR A 9 -0.48 -2.21 7.73
CA THR A 9 -0.10 -3.27 8.69
C THR A 9 -0.16 -4.67 8.09
N ILE A 10 -1.16 -4.97 7.26
CA ILE A 10 -1.29 -6.27 6.59
C ILE A 10 -0.16 -6.45 5.57
N LEU A 11 0.10 -5.43 4.74
CA LEU A 11 1.15 -5.47 3.73
C LEU A 11 2.54 -5.60 4.35
N GLU A 12 2.84 -4.87 5.42
CA GLU A 12 4.13 -4.97 6.12
C GLU A 12 4.38 -6.36 6.71
N LYS A 13 3.33 -7.04 7.21
CA LYS A 13 3.43 -8.43 7.71
C LYS A 13 3.75 -9.44 6.61
N GLU A 14 3.20 -9.23 5.42
CA GLU A 14 3.42 -10.10 4.25
C GLU A 14 4.65 -9.68 3.43
N HIS A 15 5.55 -8.87 4.01
CA HIS A 15 6.72 -8.28 3.34
C HIS A 15 6.39 -7.44 2.10
N GLY A 16 5.13 -7.11 1.88
CA GLY A 16 4.65 -6.22 0.83
C GLY A 16 4.91 -4.75 1.14
N LYS A 17 4.54 -3.89 0.19
CA LYS A 17 4.74 -2.43 0.28
C LYS A 17 3.49 -1.68 -0.16
N ILE A 18 3.21 -0.57 0.51
CA ILE A 18 2.22 0.42 0.09
C ILE A 18 2.86 1.80 -0.02
N SER A 19 2.57 2.54 -1.08
CA SER A 19 2.97 3.92 -1.28
C SER A 19 1.78 4.76 -1.72
N ALA A 20 1.78 6.03 -1.34
CA ALA A 20 0.77 7.00 -1.77
C ALA A 20 1.48 8.25 -2.27
N LYS A 21 1.17 8.67 -3.50
CA LYS A 21 1.67 9.89 -4.11
C LYS A 21 0.48 10.78 -4.41
N SER A 22 0.37 11.89 -3.69
CA SER A 22 -0.65 12.90 -3.96
C SER A 22 -0.10 13.97 -4.88
N ARG A 23 -0.90 14.36 -5.86
CA ARG A 23 -0.65 15.51 -6.71
C ARG A 23 -1.84 16.45 -6.61
N GLU A 24 -1.58 17.63 -6.08
CA GLU A 24 -2.60 18.67 -5.89
C GLU A 24 -3.34 18.95 -7.21
N GLY A 25 -4.67 19.05 -7.12
CA GLY A 25 -5.55 19.23 -8.28
C GLY A 25 -5.66 18.03 -9.24
N LYS A 26 -4.96 16.91 -8.99
CA LYS A 26 -5.03 15.68 -9.81
C LYS A 26 -5.47 14.43 -9.04
N GLY A 27 -5.35 14.46 -7.73
CA GLY A 27 -5.73 13.35 -6.85
C GLY A 27 -4.52 12.59 -6.32
N THR A 28 -4.78 11.40 -5.77
CA THR A 28 -3.78 10.57 -5.12
C THR A 28 -3.68 9.22 -5.81
N GLU A 29 -2.46 8.86 -6.19
CA GLU A 29 -2.13 7.55 -6.70
C GLU A 29 -1.64 6.66 -5.55
N PHE A 30 -2.15 5.44 -5.49
CA PHE A 30 -1.71 4.42 -4.52
C PHE A 30 -1.05 3.27 -5.26
N GLU A 31 0.14 2.89 -4.82
CA GLU A 31 0.89 1.75 -5.34
C GLU A 31 0.97 0.68 -4.26
N ILE A 32 0.61 -0.56 -4.61
CA ILE A 32 0.57 -1.70 -3.69
C ILE A 32 1.36 -2.85 -4.32
N CYS A 33 2.39 -3.33 -3.62
CA CYS A 33 3.23 -4.45 -4.06
C CYS A 33 3.09 -5.63 -3.09
N PHE A 34 2.67 -6.78 -3.61
CA PHE A 34 2.68 -8.05 -2.88
C PHE A 34 3.75 -8.96 -3.47
N TYR A 35 4.65 -9.49 -2.62
CA TYR A 35 5.66 -10.45 -3.04
C TYR A 35 5.17 -11.85 -2.71
N LYS A 36 4.79 -12.60 -3.74
CA LYS A 36 4.44 -14.01 -3.57
C LYS A 36 5.72 -14.83 -3.55
N VAL A 37 5.97 -15.54 -2.46
CA VAL A 37 6.99 -16.60 -2.45
C VAL A 37 6.48 -17.70 -3.36
N ILE A 38 7.19 -17.95 -4.46
CA ILE A 38 6.96 -19.13 -5.30
C ILE A 38 7.75 -20.26 -4.60
N ILE A 39 7.02 -21.20 -4.01
CA ILE A 39 7.55 -22.47 -3.48
C ILE A 39 7.48 -23.51 -4.59
#